data_AF-A0A0B7B4Z4-F1
#
_entry.id   AF-A0A0B7B4Z4-F1
#
_cell.length_a   1.000
_cell.length_b   1.000
_cell.length_c   1.000
_cell.angle_alpha   90.00
_cell.angle_beta   90.00
_cell.angle_gamma   90.00
#
_symmetry.space_group_name_H-M   'P 1'
#
loop_
_entity.id
_entity.type
_entity.pdbx_description
1 polymer ?
#
loop_
_entity_poly.entity_id
_entity_poly.type
_entity_poly.pdbx_seq_one_letter_code
_entity_poly.pdbx_strand_id
1 'polypeptide(L)'
;PRSVTEQSVSTMSLGGKDDYIYRAANQICKAQNSEANSDYEVAFAYYKSGVGILLHGVQGDTNKFRRDAVRRKTAKYLMKAEDLFNRHLAHENVGEMRWG
;
A
#
# COMPACT_ATOMS: atom_id res chain seq x y z
N PRO A 1 -52.69 -8.79 0.60
CA PRO A 1 -51.91 -7.81 -0.18
C PRO A 1 -51.43 -6.64 0.70
N ARG A 2 -50.19 -6.70 1.20
CA ARG A 2 -49.39 -5.51 1.54
C ARG A 2 -47.93 -5.85 1.31
N SER A 3 -47.48 -5.51 0.10
CA SER A 3 -46.09 -5.50 -0.30
C SER A 3 -45.37 -4.45 0.53
N VAL A 4 -44.54 -4.88 1.48
CA VAL A 4 -43.55 -4.00 2.11
C VAL A 4 -42.23 -4.29 1.42
N THR A 5 -41.94 -3.43 0.46
CA THR A 5 -40.66 -3.34 -0.24
C THR A 5 -39.59 -3.12 0.83
N GLU A 6 -38.84 -4.17 1.16
CA GLU A 6 -37.60 -4.04 1.93
C GLU A 6 -36.66 -3.17 1.11
N GLN A 7 -36.61 -1.90 1.52
CA GLN A 7 -35.77 -0.89 0.96
C GLN A 7 -34.34 -1.42 1.03
N SER A 8 -33.77 -1.64 -0.15
CA SER A 8 -32.36 -1.91 -0.35
C SER A 8 -31.58 -0.74 0.24
N VAL A 9 -31.19 -0.88 1.51
CA VAL A 9 -30.14 -0.07 2.09
C VAL A 9 -28.86 -0.49 1.38
N SER A 10 -28.60 0.13 0.23
CA SER A 10 -27.26 0.16 -0.35
C SER A 10 -26.39 0.83 0.72
N THR A 11 -25.80 -0.01 1.57
CA THR A 11 -24.71 0.33 2.46
C THR A 11 -23.68 1.01 1.57
N MET A 12 -23.69 2.35 1.61
CA MET A 12 -22.62 3.14 1.05
C MET A 12 -21.37 2.59 1.70
N SER A 13 -20.56 1.87 0.92
CA SER A 13 -19.30 1.24 1.32
C SER A 13 -18.30 2.36 1.59
N LEU A 14 -18.60 3.15 2.60
CA LEU A 14 -17.77 4.21 3.16
C LEU A 14 -16.77 3.47 4.03
N GLY A 15 -15.57 3.33 3.47
CA GLY A 15 -14.46 2.61 4.07
C GLY A 15 -14.29 2.93 5.56
N GLY A 16 -14.77 2.02 6.41
CA GLY A 16 -14.51 2.04 7.83
C GLY A 16 -13.05 1.66 8.13
N LYS A 17 -12.68 1.55 9.40
CA LYS A 17 -11.35 1.10 9.85
C LYS A 17 -10.92 -0.28 9.29
N ASP A 18 -11.87 -1.06 8.77
CA ASP A 18 -11.67 -2.33 8.06
C ASP A 18 -11.35 -2.16 6.56
N ASP A 19 -11.40 -0.94 6.03
CA ASP A 19 -11.09 -0.65 4.64
C ASP A 19 -9.59 -0.87 4.40
N TYR A 20 -9.31 -1.73 3.43
CA TYR A 20 -7.96 -2.12 3.04
C TYR A 20 -7.09 -0.90 2.70
N ILE A 21 -7.67 0.22 2.27
CA ILE A 21 -6.95 1.47 2.02
C ILE A 21 -6.38 2.04 3.32
N TYR A 22 -7.15 2.04 4.40
CA TYR A 22 -6.70 2.51 5.71
C TYR A 22 -5.62 1.59 6.28
N ARG A 23 -5.85 0.27 6.22
CA ARG A 23 -4.88 -0.75 6.68
C ARG A 23 -3.57 -0.65 5.91
N ALA A 24 -3.62 -0.50 4.59
CA ALA A 24 -2.44 -0.30 3.76
C ALA A 24 -1.74 1.02 4.11
N ALA A 25 -2.48 2.12 4.24
CA ALA A 25 -1.91 3.42 4.60
C ALA A 25 -1.15 3.35 5.93
N ASN A 26 -1.67 2.63 6.93
CA ASN A 26 -0.97 2.42 8.20
C ASN A 26 0.38 1.69 8.00
N GLN A 27 0.42 0.64 7.19
CA GLN A 27 1.67 -0.06 6.87
C GLN A 27 2.65 0.85 6.11
N ILE A 28 2.17 1.64 5.16
CA ILE A 28 3.02 2.59 4.42
C ILE A 28 3.60 3.66 5.36
N CYS A 29 2.81 4.18 6.32
CA CYS A 29 3.33 5.12 7.32
C CYS A 29 4.42 4.46 8.20
N LYS A 30 4.22 3.21 8.62
CA LYS A 30 5.25 2.45 9.36
C LYS A 30 6.51 2.27 8.53
N ALA A 31 6.37 1.95 7.25
CA ALA A 31 7.49 1.82 6.32
C ALA A 31 8.30 3.12 6.23
N GLN A 32 7.62 4.26 6.07
CA GLN A 32 8.26 5.58 6.02
C GLN A 32 8.94 5.97 7.33
N ASN A 33 8.36 5.59 8.48
CA ASN A 33 8.99 5.83 9.77
C ASN A 33 10.25 4.98 9.97
N SER A 34 10.20 3.70 9.57
CA SER A 34 11.37 2.82 9.57
C SER A 34 12.45 3.32 8.58
N GLU A 35 12.06 3.81 7.41
CA GLU A 35 12.97 4.47 6.46
C GLU A 35 13.67 5.68 7.10
N ALA A 36 12.94 6.53 7.83
CA ALA A 36 13.52 7.66 8.56
C ALA A 36 14.49 7.23 9.68
N ASN A 37 14.28 6.06 10.27
CA ASN A 37 15.14 5.46 11.28
C ASN A 37 16.32 4.67 10.70
N SER A 38 16.48 4.63 9.36
CA SER A 38 17.44 3.78 8.64
C SER A 38 17.23 2.26 8.82
N ASP A 39 16.05 1.84 9.30
CA ASP A 39 15.64 0.44 9.39
C ASP A 39 15.10 -0.05 8.03
N TYR A 40 15.94 -0.07 7.01
CA TYR A 40 15.51 -0.31 5.62
C TYR A 40 14.91 -1.71 5.39
N GLU A 41 15.40 -2.74 6.08
CA GLU A 41 14.84 -4.10 6.02
C GLU A 41 13.39 -4.13 6.53
N VAL A 42 13.14 -3.48 7.67
CA VAL A 42 11.81 -3.38 8.28
C VAL A 42 10.90 -2.50 7.43
N ALA A 43 11.44 -1.40 6.89
CA ALA A 43 10.72 -0.53 5.97
C ALA A 43 10.23 -1.30 4.72
N PHE A 44 11.10 -2.12 4.14
CA PHE A 44 10.76 -2.94 2.97
C PHE A 44 9.66 -3.96 3.28
N ALA A 45 9.72 -4.63 4.44
CA ALA A 45 8.68 -5.55 4.88
C ALA A 45 7.31 -4.86 5.01
N TYR A 46 7.28 -3.64 5.56
CA TYR A 46 6.07 -2.85 5.68
C TYR A 46 5.56 -2.33 4.32
N TYR A 47 6.45 -1.92 3.40
CA TYR A 47 6.07 -1.56 2.03
C TYR A 47 5.42 -2.74 1.31
N LYS A 48 6.02 -3.93 1.38
CA LYS A 48 5.48 -5.17 0.80
C LYS A 48 4.11 -5.52 1.39
N SER A 49 3.97 -5.43 2.71
CA SER A 49 2.71 -5.67 3.41
C SER A 49 1.61 -4.69 2.99
N GLY A 50 1.90 -3.39 2.97
CA GLY A 50 0.96 -2.35 2.55
C GLY A 50 0.50 -2.52 1.10
N VAL A 51 1.42 -2.84 0.19
CA VAL A 51 1.10 -3.13 -1.21
C VAL A 51 0.24 -4.39 -1.34
N GLY A 52 0.54 -5.46 -0.60
CA GLY A 52 -0.24 -6.69 -0.59
C GLY A 52 -1.70 -6.44 -0.16
N ILE A 53 -1.91 -5.61 0.85
CA ILE A 53 -3.25 -5.22 1.31
C ILE A 53 -3.99 -4.43 0.23
N LEU A 54 -3.33 -3.48 -0.46
CA LEU A 54 -3.92 -2.74 -1.58
C LEU A 54 -4.33 -3.67 -2.74
N LEU A 55 -3.48 -4.64 -3.09
CA LEU A 55 -3.75 -5.59 -4.17
C LEU A 55 -4.85 -6.59 -3.81
N HIS A 56 -4.89 -7.07 -2.58
CA HIS A 56 -5.96 -7.97 -2.13
C HIS A 56 -7.30 -7.24 -2.06
N GLY A 57 -7.31 -6.01 -1.53
CA GLY A 57 -8.53 -5.21 -1.41
C GLY A 57 -9.08 -4.72 -2.75
N VAL A 58 -8.21 -4.36 -3.70
CA VAL A 58 -8.64 -3.86 -5.02
C VAL A 58 -9.35 -4.93 -5.87
N GLN A 59 -9.14 -6.21 -5.57
CA GLN A 59 -9.84 -7.31 -6.25
C GLN A 59 -11.33 -7.37 -5.87
N GLY A 60 -11.66 -7.09 -4.60
CA GLY A 60 -13.04 -7.08 -4.09
C GLY A 60 -13.76 -5.75 -4.25
N ASP A 61 -13.08 -4.71 -4.73
CA ASP A 61 -13.66 -3.37 -4.87
C ASP A 61 -14.53 -3.26 -6.13
N THR A 62 -15.81 -2.90 -5.94
CA THR A 62 -16.78 -2.71 -7.01
C THR A 62 -16.65 -1.34 -7.70
N ASN A 63 -15.96 -0.39 -7.08
CA ASN A 63 -15.78 0.97 -7.61
C ASN A 63 -14.55 1.04 -8.53
N LYS A 64 -14.79 1.12 -9.85
CA LYS A 64 -13.74 1.21 -10.87
C LYS A 64 -12.77 2.38 -10.64
N PHE A 65 -13.26 3.54 -10.22
CA PHE A 65 -12.41 4.72 -9.99
C PHE A 65 -11.50 4.54 -8.78
N ARG A 66 -12.03 3.97 -7.69
CA ARG A 66 -11.26 3.67 -6.47
C ARG A 66 -10.19 2.61 -6.76
N ARG A 67 -10.50 1.59 -7.57
CA ARG A 67 -9.50 0.62 -8.04
C ARG A 67 -8.36 1.25 -8.82
N ASP A 68 -8.68 2.13 -9.75
CA ASP A 68 -7.69 2.81 -10.58
C ASP A 68 -6.78 3.71 -9.74
N ALA A 69 -7.37 4.45 -8.80
CA ALA A 69 -6.62 5.27 -7.85
C ALA A 69 -5.70 4.42 -6.96
N VAL A 70 -6.19 3.29 -6.45
CA VAL A 70 -5.39 2.35 -5.64
C VAL A 70 -4.23 1.80 -6.45
N ARG A 71 -4.45 1.35 -7.69
CA ARG A 71 -3.38 0.84 -8.58
C ARG A 71 -2.29 1.87 -8.81
N ARG A 72 -2.66 3.12 -9.13
CA ARG A 72 -1.68 4.21 -9.30
C ARG A 72 -0.89 4.45 -8.01
N LYS A 73 -1.56 4.44 -6.86
CA LYS A 73 -0.91 4.65 -5.55
C LYS A 73 0.05 3.50 -5.21
N THR A 74 -0.37 2.26 -5.46
CA THR A 74 0.46 1.06 -5.31
C THR A 74 1.72 1.13 -6.15
N ALA A 75 1.60 1.48 -7.44
CA ALA A 75 2.75 1.63 -8.32
C ALA A 75 3.74 2.68 -7.81
N LYS A 76 3.24 3.83 -7.33
CA LYS A 76 4.10 4.87 -6.73
C LYS A 76 4.86 4.37 -5.50
N TYR A 77 4.24 3.57 -4.65
CA TYR A 77 4.90 3.01 -3.48
C TYR A 77 5.91 1.92 -3.83
N LEU A 78 5.64 1.10 -4.85
CA LEU A 78 6.61 0.12 -5.36
C LEU A 78 7.85 0.82 -5.90
N MET A 79 7.69 1.82 -6.76
CA MET A 79 8.83 2.59 -7.28
C MET A 79 9.65 3.22 -6.16
N LYS A 80 8.99 3.75 -5.12
CA LYS A 80 9.69 4.30 -3.96
C LYS A 80 10.44 3.21 -3.17
N ALA A 81 9.84 2.05 -2.97
CA ALA A 81 10.48 0.93 -2.28
C ALA A 81 11.67 0.35 -3.07
N GLU A 82 11.56 0.26 -4.40
CA GLU A 82 12.66 -0.15 -5.29
C GLU A 82 13.80 0.85 -5.31
N ASP A 83 13.47 2.14 -5.37
CA ASP A 83 14.45 3.22 -5.32
C ASP A 83 15.15 3.27 -3.95
N LEU A 84 14.41 3.09 -2.85
CA LEU A 84 14.97 2.95 -1.51
C LEU A 84 15.92 1.74 -1.45
N PHE A 85 15.49 0.60 -1.99
CA PHE A 85 16.31 -0.60 -2.07
C PHE A 85 17.58 -0.36 -2.88
N ASN A 86 17.48 0.20 -4.09
CA ASN A 86 18.64 0.45 -4.95
C ASN A 86 19.62 1.48 -4.35
N ARG A 87 19.12 2.52 -3.68
CA ARG A 87 19.99 3.56 -3.10
C ARG A 87 20.61 3.18 -1.77
N HIS A 88 19.89 2.45 -0.92
CA HIS A 88 20.32 2.20 0.46
C HIS A 88 20.70 0.74 0.71
N LEU A 89 20.05 -0.23 0.08
CA LEU A 89 20.33 -1.65 0.26
C LEU A 89 21.26 -2.24 -0.83
N ALA A 90 21.20 -1.72 -2.07
CA ALA A 90 22.10 -2.14 -3.15
C ALA A 90 23.42 -1.35 -3.16
N HIS A 91 23.43 -0.09 -2.66
CA HIS A 91 24.64 0.72 -2.58
C HIS A 91 25.53 0.38 -1.36
N GLU A 92 25.07 -0.43 -0.40
CA GLU A 92 25.99 -1.09 0.54
C GLU A 92 26.89 -2.12 -0.15
N ASN A 93 26.58 -2.55 -1.39
CA ASN A 93 27.47 -3.37 -2.20
C ASN A 93 28.32 -2.57 -3.22
N VAL A 94 28.11 -1.25 -3.37
CA VAL A 94 28.89 -0.39 -4.30
C VAL A 94 29.67 0.67 -3.53
N GLY A 95 30.01 0.39 -2.27
CA GLY A 95 31.02 1.13 -1.52
C GLY A 95 32.47 0.71 -1.87
N GLU A 96 32.64 -0.42 -2.56
CA GLU A 96 33.94 -1.09 -2.75
C GLU A 96 34.50 -1.00 -4.18
N MET A 97 34.01 -0.06 -5.01
CA MET A 97 34.62 0.27 -6.30
C MET A 97 34.93 1.77 -6.41
N ARG A 98 35.44 2.32 -5.32
CA ARG A 98 36.30 3.51 -5.36
C ARG A 98 37.73 2.97 -5.30
N TRP A 99 38.57 3.38 -6.25
CA TRP A 99 39.98 2.98 -6.51
C TRP A 99 40.18 1.86 -7.55
N GLY A 100 40.21 2.28 -8.81
CA GLY A 100 40.76 1.56 -9.96
C GLY A 100 40.91 2.52 -11.13
#